data_AF-A0A060YBY4-F1
#
_entry.id   AF-A0A060YBY4-F1
#
_cell.length_a   1.000
_cell.length_b   1.000
_cell.length_c   1.000
_cell.angle_alpha   90.00
_cell.angle_beta   90.00
_cell.angle_gamma   90.00
#
_symmetry.space_group_name_H-M   'P 1'
#
loop_
_entity.id
_entity.type
_entity.pdbx_description
1 polymer ?
#
loop_
_entity_poly.entity_id
_entity_poly.type
_entity_poly.pdbx_seq_one_letter_code
_entity_poly.pdbx_strand_id
1 'polypeptide(L)'
;MNILPKKSWHVRNKDNVARVRRDEAQAAEEEREVQRRVERAEQEARTEHLRQKSRAALQQSGAWKDEGEGGERGGEGSGGVVEHLNLFPLEESSEKKGNAEYLKDQKDEKEREERAIGLLVSLGPQPGTEVTPWYMKTGQEEEKDKEKEKEKDNKGKRLPLSQEEKEKRDRRLKDMLDPLKEMKKALAVKDRKEHKKKKKEKRDRGERRSSGGESSIERLRAERLQREAEEKRRAQALLDQKNGTGKEKERPRETEEREMPYNSAYFPELARKRQRKDRNAWRDGIF
;
A
#
# COMPACT_ATOMS: atom_id res chain seq x y z
N MET A 1 37.77 -2.97 8.64
CA MET A 1 36.46 -3.53 9.07
C MET A 1 35.35 -2.85 8.28
N ASN A 2 34.36 -3.59 7.76
CA ASN A 2 33.20 -3.00 7.09
C ASN A 2 32.13 -2.59 8.11
N ILE A 3 31.84 -1.29 8.19
CA ILE A 3 30.85 -0.71 9.11
C ILE A 3 29.50 -0.45 8.45
N LEU A 4 29.41 -0.62 7.13
CA LEU A 4 28.24 -0.29 6.33
C LEU A 4 26.98 -1.09 6.73
N PRO A 5 27.05 -2.41 7.01
CA PRO A 5 25.87 -3.17 7.43
C PRO A 5 25.30 -2.75 8.80
N LYS A 6 26.08 -1.99 9.59
CA LYS A 6 25.64 -1.49 10.91
C LYS A 6 24.93 -0.12 10.82
N LYS A 7 24.87 0.48 9.63
CA LYS A 7 24.22 1.77 9.41
C LYS A 7 22.77 1.54 8.99
N SER A 8 21.86 2.29 9.60
CA SER A 8 20.42 2.21 9.34
C SER A 8 20.02 2.62 7.92
N TRP A 9 20.84 3.39 7.21
CA TRP A 9 20.59 3.80 5.82
C TRP A 9 21.11 2.81 4.78
N HIS A 10 21.77 1.72 5.19
CA HIS A 10 22.34 0.79 4.22
C HIS A 10 21.24 0.07 3.43
N VAL A 11 21.18 0.32 2.13
CA VAL A 11 20.13 -0.18 1.21
C VAL A 11 19.98 -1.71 1.28
N ARG A 12 21.08 -2.44 1.47
CA ARG A 12 21.07 -3.92 1.51
C ARG A 12 20.70 -4.50 2.87
N ASN A 13 20.44 -3.67 3.89
CA ASN A 13 19.91 -4.17 5.15
C ASN A 13 18.53 -4.76 4.93
N LYS A 14 18.29 -5.94 5.51
CA LYS A 14 17.03 -6.67 5.36
C LYS A 14 15.81 -5.81 5.68
N ASP A 15 15.91 -4.98 6.71
CA ASP A 15 14.82 -4.09 7.15
C ASP A 15 14.51 -3.01 6.13
N ASN A 16 15.53 -2.46 5.45
CA ASN A 16 15.35 -1.47 4.41
C ASN A 16 14.78 -2.09 3.14
N VAL A 17 15.29 -3.27 2.75
CA VAL A 17 14.73 -4.00 1.60
C VAL A 17 13.28 -4.40 1.88
N ALA A 18 12.93 -4.79 3.11
CA ALA A 18 11.55 -5.09 3.48
C ALA A 18 10.63 -3.86 3.45
N ARG A 19 11.15 -2.67 3.81
CA ARG A 19 10.42 -1.42 3.67
C ARG A 19 10.16 -1.10 2.19
N VAL A 20 11.20 -1.14 1.36
CA VAL A 20 11.08 -0.91 -0.09
C VAL A 20 10.06 -1.86 -0.71
N ARG A 21 10.10 -3.15 -0.38
CA ARG A 21 9.12 -4.12 -0.88
C ARG A 21 7.68 -3.82 -0.44
N ARG A 22 7.49 -3.31 0.78
CA ARG A 22 6.15 -2.90 1.24
C ARG A 22 5.66 -1.70 0.44
N ASP A 23 6.52 -0.71 0.26
CA ASP A 23 6.17 0.52 -0.47
C ASP A 23 5.89 0.20 -1.96
N GLU A 24 6.70 -0.67 -2.57
CA GLU A 24 6.48 -1.20 -3.94
C GLU A 24 5.16 -2.00 -4.04
N ALA A 25 4.86 -2.84 -3.06
CA ALA A 25 3.61 -3.60 -3.03
C ALA A 25 2.39 -2.69 -2.88
N GLN A 26 2.47 -1.66 -2.03
CA GLN A 26 1.40 -0.66 -1.87
C GLN A 26 1.19 0.14 -3.15
N ALA A 27 2.26 0.59 -3.80
CA ALA A 27 2.17 1.27 -5.08
C ALA A 27 1.52 0.38 -6.16
N ALA A 28 1.89 -0.91 -6.21
CA ALA A 28 1.30 -1.86 -7.14
C ALA A 28 -0.19 -2.14 -6.85
N GLU A 29 -0.61 -2.15 -5.58
CA GLU A 29 -2.03 -2.29 -5.21
C GLU A 29 -2.84 -1.06 -5.61
N GLU A 30 -2.33 0.15 -5.33
CA GLU A 30 -2.99 1.40 -5.72
C GLU A 30 -3.15 1.51 -7.24
N GLU A 31 -2.12 1.16 -8.03
CA GLU A 31 -2.20 1.14 -9.49
C GLU A 31 -3.26 0.15 -10.00
N ARG A 32 -3.38 -1.03 -9.38
CA ARG A 32 -4.42 -2.02 -9.72
C ARG A 32 -5.82 -1.51 -9.40
N GLU A 33 -6.00 -0.81 -8.28
CA GLU A 33 -7.31 -0.22 -7.95
C GLU A 33 -7.70 0.89 -8.92
N VAL A 34 -6.74 1.74 -9.31
CA VAL A 34 -6.97 2.78 -10.32
C VAL A 34 -7.33 2.14 -11.66
N GLN A 35 -6.60 1.12 -12.10
CA GLN A 35 -6.91 0.38 -13.33
C GLN A 35 -8.32 -0.20 -13.29
N ARG A 36 -8.72 -0.85 -12.20
CA ARG A 36 -10.11 -1.37 -12.04
C ARG A 36 -11.17 -0.29 -12.15
N ARG A 37 -10.91 0.91 -11.61
CA ARG A 37 -11.83 2.06 -11.74
C ARG A 37 -11.91 2.55 -13.17
N VAL A 38 -10.78 2.65 -13.86
CA VAL A 38 -10.70 3.04 -15.27
C VAL A 38 -11.45 2.04 -16.14
N GLU A 39 -11.20 0.74 -15.98
CA GLU A 39 -11.88 -0.32 -16.72
C GLU A 39 -13.40 -0.28 -16.51
N ARG A 40 -13.85 -0.06 -15.27
CA ARG A 40 -15.28 0.09 -14.97
C ARG A 40 -15.87 1.32 -15.63
N ALA A 41 -15.19 2.47 -15.54
CA ALA A 41 -15.62 3.70 -16.19
C ALA A 41 -15.69 3.55 -17.71
N GLU A 42 -14.73 2.82 -18.31
CA GLU A 42 -14.72 2.53 -19.75
C GLU A 42 -15.88 1.62 -20.15
N GLN A 43 -16.16 0.57 -19.37
CA GLN A 43 -17.32 -0.30 -19.59
C GLN A 43 -18.62 0.51 -19.52
N GLU A 44 -18.80 1.33 -18.49
CA GLU A 44 -19.97 2.18 -18.31
C GLU A 44 -20.10 3.18 -19.47
N ALA A 45 -19.03 3.89 -19.84
CA ALA A 45 -19.00 4.84 -20.96
C ALA A 45 -19.34 4.17 -22.30
N ARG A 46 -18.82 2.96 -22.55
CA ARG A 46 -19.13 2.19 -23.76
C ARG A 46 -20.61 1.81 -23.82
N THR A 47 -21.18 1.36 -22.70
CA THR A 47 -22.60 1.01 -22.65
C THR A 47 -23.49 2.24 -22.78
N GLU A 48 -23.11 3.36 -22.18
CA GLU A 48 -23.83 4.62 -22.28
C GLU A 48 -23.80 5.14 -23.72
N HIS A 49 -22.64 5.11 -24.38
CA HIS A 49 -22.51 5.50 -25.77
C HIS A 49 -23.46 4.71 -26.69
N LEU A 50 -23.54 3.38 -26.51
CA LEU A 50 -24.47 2.54 -27.26
C LEU A 50 -25.94 2.89 -26.96
N ARG A 51 -26.28 3.17 -25.70
CA ARG A 51 -27.63 3.59 -25.29
C ARG A 51 -28.01 4.96 -25.85
N GLN A 52 -27.08 5.91 -25.84
CA GLN A 52 -27.30 7.24 -26.44
C GLN A 52 -27.48 7.11 -27.95
N LYS A 53 -26.67 6.29 -28.62
CA LYS A 53 -26.79 6.03 -30.06
C LYS A 53 -28.12 5.38 -30.43
N SER A 54 -28.62 4.43 -29.64
CA SER A 54 -29.93 3.81 -29.90
C SER A 54 -31.08 4.80 -29.66
N ARG A 55 -31.01 5.62 -28.60
CA ARG A 55 -31.98 6.70 -28.34
C ARG A 55 -31.99 7.73 -29.46
N ALA A 56 -30.81 8.15 -29.93
CA ALA A 56 -30.70 9.07 -31.06
C ALA A 56 -31.29 8.47 -32.35
N ALA A 57 -31.07 7.17 -32.60
CA ALA A 57 -31.66 6.47 -33.74
C ALA A 57 -33.20 6.42 -33.65
N LEU A 58 -33.77 6.18 -32.46
CA LEU A 58 -35.23 6.20 -32.24
C LEU A 58 -35.85 7.59 -32.43
N GLN A 59 -35.14 8.64 -32.00
CA GLN A 59 -35.55 10.03 -32.25
C GLN A 59 -35.51 10.34 -33.75
N GLN A 60 -34.46 9.89 -34.46
CA GLN A 60 -34.35 10.06 -35.92
C GLN A 60 -35.40 9.26 -36.68
N SER A 61 -35.80 8.08 -36.19
CA SER A 61 -36.85 7.27 -36.82
C SER A 61 -38.27 7.75 -36.48
N GLY A 62 -38.43 8.87 -35.78
CA GLY A 62 -39.73 9.51 -35.53
C GLY A 62 -40.65 8.76 -34.56
N ALA A 63 -40.15 7.78 -33.81
CA ALA A 63 -40.98 6.95 -32.93
C ALA A 63 -41.21 7.56 -31.54
N TRP A 64 -40.47 8.62 -31.17
CA TRP A 64 -40.60 9.32 -29.88
C TRP A 64 -40.99 10.77 -30.12
N LYS A 65 -42.31 11.02 -30.15
CA LYS A 65 -42.89 12.35 -29.93
C LYS A 65 -43.40 12.38 -28.48
N ASP A 66 -42.61 12.99 -27.61
CA ASP A 66 -42.98 13.26 -26.22
C ASP A 66 -43.99 14.43 -26.23
N GLU A 67 -45.28 14.09 -26.23
CA GLU A 67 -46.35 15.05 -25.91
C GLU A 67 -46.49 15.06 -24.39
N GLY A 68 -45.71 15.93 -23.75
CA GLY A 68 -45.69 16.16 -22.31
C GLY A 68 -45.86 17.63 -21.97
N GLU A 69 -47.00 18.22 -22.31
CA GLU A 69 -47.44 19.51 -21.78
C GLU A 69 -48.84 19.36 -21.15
N GLY A 70 -48.92 19.50 -19.82
CA GLY A 70 -50.13 19.90 -19.08
C GLY A 70 -51.11 18.79 -18.65
N GLY A 71 -51.38 18.72 -17.34
CA GLY A 71 -52.68 18.21 -16.84
C GLY A 71 -52.64 17.45 -15.52
N GLU A 72 -52.82 18.15 -14.41
CA GLU A 72 -53.54 17.59 -13.25
C GLU A 72 -54.96 17.20 -13.70
N ARG A 73 -55.31 15.91 -13.67
CA ARG A 73 -56.67 15.45 -13.34
C ARG A 73 -56.72 13.93 -13.17
N GLY A 74 -57.37 13.52 -12.09
CA GLY A 74 -57.55 12.13 -11.72
C GLY A 74 -58.33 11.31 -12.73
N GLY A 75 -58.10 10.00 -12.66
CA GLY A 75 -58.89 8.96 -13.29
C GLY A 75 -58.67 7.66 -12.53
N GLU A 76 -59.56 7.37 -11.58
CA GLU A 76 -59.79 6.01 -11.11
C GLU A 76 -60.21 5.14 -12.30
N GLY A 77 -59.56 4.00 -12.49
CA GLY A 77 -59.95 3.09 -13.56
C GLY A 77 -59.02 1.89 -13.73
N SER A 78 -59.49 0.76 -13.21
CA SER A 78 -59.15 -0.60 -13.64
C SER A 78 -57.89 -1.22 -13.05
N GLY A 79 -58.12 -2.05 -12.04
CA GLY A 79 -57.19 -3.02 -11.52
C GLY A 79 -56.73 -4.02 -12.58
N GLY A 80 -55.43 -4.12 -12.69
CA GLY A 80 -54.71 -5.24 -13.28
C GLY A 80 -53.30 -5.08 -12.80
N VAL A 81 -52.89 -5.90 -11.83
CA VAL A 81 -51.48 -6.02 -11.45
C VAL A 81 -50.76 -6.44 -12.73
N VAL A 82 -50.11 -5.50 -13.40
CA VAL A 82 -49.22 -5.80 -14.51
C VAL A 82 -47.99 -6.41 -13.85
N GLU A 83 -48.08 -7.69 -13.50
CA GLU A 83 -46.90 -8.49 -13.22
C GLU A 83 -46.02 -8.39 -14.45
N HIS A 84 -44.84 -7.79 -14.28
CA HIS A 84 -43.83 -7.76 -15.33
C HIS A 84 -43.60 -9.20 -15.79
N LEU A 85 -44.07 -9.53 -17.00
CA LEU A 85 -43.75 -10.81 -17.64
C LEU A 85 -42.23 -10.85 -17.76
N ASN A 86 -41.59 -11.66 -16.91
CA ASN A 86 -40.17 -11.95 -17.00
C ASN A 86 -39.95 -12.76 -18.28
N LEU A 87 -39.86 -12.08 -19.41
CA LEU A 87 -39.55 -12.68 -20.72
C LEU A 87 -38.20 -13.42 -20.71
N PHE A 88 -37.37 -13.13 -19.71
CA PHE A 88 -36.15 -13.85 -19.41
C PHE A 88 -36.11 -14.14 -17.90
N PRO A 89 -36.39 -15.37 -17.46
CA PRO A 89 -36.03 -15.82 -16.13
C PRO A 89 -34.53 -15.59 -15.93
N LEU A 90 -34.15 -14.81 -14.93
CA LEU A 90 -32.77 -14.35 -14.69
C LEU A 90 -31.83 -15.48 -14.21
N GLU A 91 -32.17 -16.75 -14.41
CA GLU A 91 -31.44 -17.87 -13.82
C GLU A 91 -30.51 -18.65 -14.74
N GLU A 92 -30.55 -18.52 -16.08
CA GLU A 92 -29.79 -19.49 -16.92
C GLU A 92 -29.08 -18.96 -18.18
N SER A 93 -28.95 -17.64 -18.43
CA SER A 93 -28.34 -17.16 -19.70
C SER A 93 -27.09 -16.30 -19.59
N SER A 94 -26.51 -16.13 -18.40
CA SER A 94 -25.17 -15.51 -18.28
C SER A 94 -24.24 -16.22 -17.32
N GLU A 95 -24.31 -17.55 -17.28
CA GLU A 95 -23.06 -18.27 -17.32
C GLU A 95 -22.38 -17.86 -18.62
N LYS A 96 -21.54 -16.84 -18.53
CA LYS A 96 -20.47 -16.62 -19.48
C LYS A 96 -19.78 -17.97 -19.55
N LYS A 97 -20.12 -18.78 -20.55
CA LYS A 97 -19.25 -19.83 -21.08
C LYS A 97 -18.04 -19.08 -21.64
N GLY A 98 -17.25 -18.52 -20.72
CA GLY A 98 -15.91 -18.04 -20.99
C GLY A 98 -15.20 -19.20 -21.63
N ASN A 99 -14.41 -18.90 -22.66
CA ASN A 99 -13.78 -19.89 -23.51
C ASN A 99 -13.28 -21.05 -22.65
N ALA A 100 -13.79 -22.27 -22.87
CA ALA A 100 -13.51 -23.40 -21.98
C ALA A 100 -11.99 -23.66 -21.88
N GLU A 101 -11.26 -23.25 -22.92
CA GLU A 101 -9.81 -23.21 -23.01
C GLU A 101 -9.19 -22.23 -22.01
N TYR A 102 -9.74 -21.02 -21.85
CA TYR A 102 -9.24 -20.03 -20.90
C TYR A 102 -9.32 -20.49 -19.44
N LEU A 103 -10.38 -21.23 -19.08
CA LEU A 103 -10.51 -21.83 -17.75
C LEU A 103 -9.56 -23.01 -17.53
N LYS A 104 -9.17 -23.71 -18.60
CA LYS A 104 -8.14 -24.75 -18.55
C LYS A 104 -6.76 -24.13 -18.42
N ASP A 105 -6.43 -23.13 -19.22
CA ASP A 105 -5.16 -22.41 -19.17
C ASP A 105 -4.91 -21.79 -17.79
N GLN A 106 -5.94 -21.20 -17.16
CA GLN A 106 -5.81 -20.70 -15.78
C GLN A 106 -5.59 -21.80 -14.74
N LYS A 107 -6.15 -23.00 -14.95
CA LYS A 107 -5.90 -24.14 -14.06
C LYS A 107 -4.49 -24.67 -14.25
N ASP A 108 -4.03 -24.79 -15.48
CA ASP A 108 -2.68 -25.24 -15.81
C ASP A 108 -1.61 -24.26 -15.29
N GLU A 109 -1.86 -22.95 -15.36
CA GLU A 109 -0.94 -21.94 -14.83
C GLU A 109 -0.88 -21.98 -13.29
N LYS A 110 -2.04 -22.11 -12.62
CA LYS A 110 -2.07 -22.35 -11.16
C LYS A 110 -1.37 -23.64 -10.78
N GLU A 111 -1.55 -24.70 -11.57
CA GLU A 111 -0.87 -25.96 -11.36
C GLU A 111 0.66 -25.82 -11.53
N ARG A 112 1.11 -25.04 -12.53
CA ARG A 112 2.54 -24.72 -12.70
C ARG A 112 3.09 -23.92 -11.53
N GLU A 113 2.36 -22.93 -11.04
CA GLU A 113 2.74 -22.14 -9.87
C GLU A 113 2.81 -23.03 -8.62
N GLU A 114 1.81 -23.88 -8.40
CA GLU A 114 1.79 -24.83 -7.28
C GLU A 114 2.89 -25.90 -7.40
N ARG A 115 3.19 -26.38 -8.61
CA ARG A 115 4.33 -27.27 -8.89
C ARG A 115 5.66 -26.57 -8.65
N ALA A 116 5.80 -25.30 -9.04
CA ALA A 116 7.00 -24.49 -8.85
C ALA A 116 7.24 -24.12 -7.37
N ILE A 117 6.16 -23.85 -6.63
CA ILE A 117 6.17 -23.64 -5.17
C ILE A 117 6.44 -24.97 -4.43
N GLY A 118 6.18 -26.11 -5.08
CA GLY A 118 6.31 -27.43 -4.47
C GLY A 118 5.12 -27.82 -3.59
N LEU A 119 3.95 -27.21 -3.81
CA LEU A 119 2.69 -27.61 -3.19
C LEU A 119 2.10 -28.83 -3.93
N LEU A 120 2.09 -28.77 -5.26
CA LEU A 120 1.76 -29.91 -6.12
C LEU A 120 3.05 -30.60 -6.56
N VAL A 121 3.76 -31.18 -5.60
CA VAL A 121 4.84 -32.12 -5.89
C VAL A 121 4.19 -33.39 -6.37
N SER A 122 4.13 -33.58 -7.69
CA SER A 122 3.83 -34.88 -8.28
C SER A 122 4.84 -35.87 -7.70
N LEU A 123 4.33 -36.79 -6.88
CA LEU A 123 5.07 -37.82 -6.20
C LEU A 123 5.60 -38.83 -7.23
N GLY A 124 6.67 -38.47 -7.95
CA GLY A 124 7.32 -39.35 -8.92
C GLY A 124 7.96 -38.62 -10.10
N PRO A 125 8.95 -39.24 -10.77
CA PRO A 125 9.46 -38.78 -12.06
C PRO A 125 8.30 -38.66 -13.07
N GLN A 126 8.35 -37.64 -13.94
CA GLN A 126 7.34 -37.46 -15.00
C GLN A 126 7.28 -38.72 -15.89
N PRO A 127 6.09 -39.15 -16.37
CA PRO A 127 5.99 -40.21 -17.35
C PRO A 127 6.73 -39.77 -18.63
N GLY A 128 7.87 -40.38 -18.92
CA GLY A 128 8.77 -40.00 -20.02
C GLY A 128 10.13 -39.45 -19.60
N THR A 129 10.34 -39.14 -18.32
CA THR A 129 11.69 -38.99 -17.74
C THR A 129 11.97 -40.19 -16.86
N GLU A 130 12.12 -41.36 -17.48
CA GLU A 130 12.74 -42.50 -16.81
C GLU A 130 14.19 -42.12 -16.53
N VAL A 131 14.43 -41.51 -15.37
CA VAL A 131 15.77 -41.42 -14.81
C VAL A 131 16.21 -42.85 -14.61
N THR A 132 17.14 -43.33 -15.44
CA THR A 132 17.71 -44.66 -15.32
C THR A 132 18.14 -44.84 -13.87
N PRO A 133 17.49 -45.77 -13.13
CA PRO A 133 17.82 -45.97 -11.73
C PRO A 133 19.30 -46.27 -11.61
N TRP A 134 19.94 -45.80 -10.53
CA TRP A 134 21.40 -45.94 -10.36
C TRP A 134 21.90 -47.39 -10.49
N TYR A 135 21.04 -48.39 -10.23
CA TYR A 135 21.34 -49.81 -10.39
C TYR A 135 21.27 -50.33 -11.84
N MET A 136 20.75 -49.54 -12.79
CA MET A 136 20.75 -49.86 -14.23
C MET A 136 21.79 -49.06 -15.02
N LYS A 137 22.47 -48.08 -14.39
CA LYS A 137 23.57 -47.37 -15.01
C LYS A 137 24.75 -48.32 -15.18
N THR A 138 25.20 -48.48 -16.41
CA THR A 138 26.43 -49.23 -16.70
C THR A 138 27.64 -48.39 -16.28
N GLY A 139 28.77 -49.03 -15.97
CA GLY A 139 29.98 -48.32 -15.52
C GLY A 139 30.47 -47.21 -16.46
N GLN A 140 30.10 -47.25 -17.76
CA GLN A 140 30.40 -46.19 -18.72
C GLN A 140 29.55 -44.93 -18.54
N GLU A 141 28.32 -45.03 -18.04
CA GLU A 141 27.49 -43.86 -17.71
C GLU A 141 27.95 -43.23 -16.39
N GLU A 142 28.38 -44.03 -15.42
CA GLU A 142 28.95 -43.50 -14.17
C GLU A 142 30.24 -42.71 -14.41
N GLU A 143 31.12 -43.18 -15.29
CA GLU A 143 32.35 -42.48 -15.67
C GLU A 143 32.02 -41.13 -16.33
N LYS A 144 31.05 -41.10 -17.27
CA LYS A 144 30.60 -39.86 -17.93
C LYS A 144 29.93 -38.89 -16.98
N ASP A 145 29.15 -39.37 -16.02
CA ASP A 145 28.52 -38.53 -14.99
C ASP A 145 29.57 -37.94 -14.04
N LYS A 146 30.56 -38.74 -13.61
CA LYS A 146 31.69 -38.28 -12.77
C LYS A 146 32.56 -37.25 -13.50
N GLU A 147 32.74 -37.40 -14.81
CA GLU A 147 33.53 -36.47 -15.63
C GLU A 147 32.80 -35.12 -15.81
N LYS A 148 31.48 -35.15 -16.08
CA LYS A 148 30.62 -33.95 -16.13
C LYS A 148 30.50 -33.23 -14.79
N GLU A 149 30.50 -33.96 -13.67
CA GLU A 149 30.48 -33.40 -12.32
C GLU A 149 31.79 -32.66 -12.01
N LYS A 150 32.94 -33.26 -12.34
CA LYS A 150 34.27 -32.63 -12.22
C LYS A 150 34.43 -31.40 -13.12
N GLU A 151 33.84 -31.40 -14.31
CA GLU A 151 33.85 -30.27 -15.23
C GLU A 151 33.00 -29.09 -14.73
N LYS A 152 31.84 -29.37 -14.13
CA LYS A 152 30.97 -28.35 -13.51
C LYS A 152 31.59 -27.72 -12.27
N ASP A 153 32.24 -28.52 -11.42
CA ASP A 153 32.94 -28.03 -10.22
C ASP A 153 34.12 -27.12 -10.56
N ASN A 154 34.80 -27.35 -11.69
CA ASN A 154 35.92 -26.51 -12.12
C ASN A 154 35.51 -25.10 -12.60
N LYS A 155 34.24 -24.88 -12.93
CA LYS A 155 33.73 -23.58 -13.40
C LYS A 155 33.36 -22.63 -12.25
N GLY A 156 33.17 -23.16 -11.04
CA GLY A 156 32.84 -22.41 -9.84
C GLY A 156 33.95 -22.50 -8.79
N LYS A 157 35.19 -22.15 -9.13
CA LYS A 157 36.35 -22.20 -8.21
C LYS A 157 36.12 -21.36 -6.93
N ARG A 158 35.55 -21.99 -5.90
CA ARG A 158 35.92 -21.72 -4.51
C ARG A 158 37.05 -22.70 -4.20
N LEU A 159 38.16 -22.17 -3.71
CA LEU A 159 39.35 -22.93 -3.31
C LEU A 159 38.93 -24.20 -2.53
N PRO A 160 39.57 -25.36 -2.76
CA PRO A 160 39.27 -26.56 -1.99
C PRO A 160 39.53 -26.25 -0.51
N LEU A 161 38.44 -26.19 0.26
CA LEU A 161 38.51 -25.99 1.71
C LEU A 161 39.45 -27.06 2.27
N SER A 162 40.45 -26.61 3.03
CA SER A 162 41.45 -27.47 3.64
C SER A 162 40.74 -28.58 4.43
N GLN A 163 41.33 -29.78 4.50
CA GLN A 163 40.76 -30.93 5.22
C GLN A 163 40.38 -30.55 6.66
N GLU A 164 41.15 -29.67 7.29
CA GLU A 164 40.84 -29.12 8.62
C GLU A 164 39.54 -28.29 8.67
N GLU A 165 39.22 -27.54 7.62
CA GLU A 165 38.03 -26.71 7.58
C GLU A 165 36.77 -27.54 7.37
N LYS A 166 36.89 -28.65 6.63
CA LYS A 166 35.83 -29.66 6.50
C LYS A 166 35.57 -30.32 7.85
N GLU A 167 36.61 -30.77 8.53
CA GLU A 167 36.48 -31.35 9.87
C GLU A 167 35.90 -30.36 10.90
N LYS A 168 36.29 -29.08 10.85
CA LYS A 168 35.72 -28.05 11.73
C LYS A 168 34.23 -27.83 11.44
N ARG A 169 33.79 -27.90 10.19
CA ARG A 169 32.36 -27.83 9.84
C ARG A 169 31.61 -29.08 10.30
N ASP A 170 32.16 -30.26 10.08
CA ASP A 170 31.53 -31.51 10.50
C ASP A 170 31.44 -31.61 12.02
N ARG A 171 32.47 -31.17 12.75
CA ARG A 171 32.41 -31.04 14.22
C ARG A 171 31.32 -30.08 14.65
N ARG A 172 31.19 -28.91 14.00
CA ARG A 172 30.10 -27.96 14.28
C ARG A 172 28.71 -28.54 13.96
N LEU A 173 28.59 -29.31 12.88
CA LEU A 173 27.35 -29.94 12.48
C LEU A 173 26.94 -31.02 13.48
N LYS A 174 27.89 -31.88 13.89
CA LYS A 174 27.71 -32.87 14.97
C LYS A 174 27.36 -32.22 16.30
N ASP A 175 27.98 -31.09 16.60
CA ASP A 175 27.70 -30.31 17.81
C ASP A 175 26.31 -29.68 17.82
N MET A 176 25.78 -29.33 16.65
CA MET A 176 24.42 -28.81 16.49
C MET A 176 23.36 -29.91 16.50
N LEU A 177 23.69 -31.10 16.02
CA LEU A 177 22.81 -32.27 16.04
C LEU A 177 22.87 -33.07 17.35
N ASP A 178 23.71 -32.67 18.31
CA ASP A 178 23.82 -33.34 19.60
C ASP A 178 22.72 -32.85 20.58
N PRO A 179 21.74 -33.69 20.95
CA PRO A 179 20.65 -33.31 21.85
C PRO A 179 21.14 -32.89 23.24
N LEU A 180 22.29 -33.40 23.70
CA LEU A 180 22.84 -33.02 25.01
C LEU A 180 23.36 -31.57 25.01
N LYS A 181 23.89 -31.09 23.89
CA LYS A 181 24.31 -29.68 23.76
C LYS A 181 23.11 -28.74 23.74
N GLU A 182 22.02 -29.17 23.11
CA GLU A 182 20.76 -28.42 23.10
C GLU A 182 20.15 -28.33 24.51
N MET A 183 20.08 -29.43 25.25
CA MET A 183 19.60 -29.44 26.65
C MET A 183 20.46 -28.57 27.57
N LYS A 184 21.79 -28.63 27.45
CA LYS A 184 22.72 -27.77 28.21
C LYS A 184 22.49 -26.28 27.91
N LYS A 185 22.24 -25.93 26.64
CA LYS A 185 21.94 -24.55 26.23
C LYS A 185 20.59 -24.07 26.77
N ALA A 186 19.58 -24.94 26.79
CA ALA A 186 18.27 -24.63 27.35
C ALA A 186 18.34 -24.37 28.86
N LEU A 187 19.09 -25.19 29.61
CA LEU A 187 19.33 -25.00 31.04
C LEU A 187 20.08 -23.69 31.33
N ALA A 188 21.13 -23.38 30.56
CA ALA A 188 21.88 -22.13 30.73
C ALA A 188 21.03 -20.86 30.47
N VAL A 189 20.02 -20.93 29.59
CA VAL A 189 19.07 -19.83 29.36
C VAL A 189 18.09 -19.68 30.53
N LYS A 190 17.69 -20.79 31.17
CA LYS A 190 16.82 -20.77 32.35
C LYS A 190 17.50 -20.07 33.52
N ASP A 191 18.77 -20.40 33.79
CA ASP A 191 19.55 -19.77 34.86
C ASP A 191 19.74 -18.26 34.61
N ARG A 192 20.05 -17.87 33.37
CA ARG A 192 20.15 -16.44 32.99
C ARG A 192 18.82 -15.69 33.11
N LYS A 193 17.69 -16.34 32.83
CA LYS A 193 16.35 -15.73 33.02
C LYS A 193 16.01 -15.57 34.49
N GLU A 194 16.34 -16.54 35.35
CA GLU A 194 16.13 -16.42 36.80
C GLU A 194 16.95 -15.29 37.42
N HIS A 195 18.24 -15.19 37.07
CA HIS A 195 19.08 -14.07 37.53
C HIS A 195 18.59 -12.70 37.04
N LYS A 196 18.07 -12.60 35.80
CA LYS A 196 17.45 -11.36 35.30
C LYS A 196 16.14 -11.01 36.00
N LYS A 197 15.29 -12.01 36.32
CA LYS A 197 14.04 -11.79 37.08
C LYS A 197 14.33 -11.29 38.49
N LYS A 198 15.27 -11.91 39.22
CA LYS A 198 15.70 -11.45 40.56
C LYS A 198 16.27 -10.02 40.54
N LYS A 199 16.99 -9.63 39.48
CA LYS A 199 17.50 -8.25 39.32
C LYS A 199 16.40 -7.24 38.99
N LYS A 200 15.39 -7.63 38.21
CA LYS A 200 14.23 -6.78 37.89
C LYS A 200 13.32 -6.57 39.10
N GLU A 201 13.08 -7.62 39.87
CA GLU A 201 12.24 -7.58 41.07
C GLU A 201 12.84 -6.69 42.18
N LYS A 202 14.18 -6.68 42.34
CA LYS A 202 14.85 -5.71 43.21
C LYS A 202 14.75 -4.25 42.74
N ARG A 203 14.65 -4.00 41.42
CA ARG A 203 14.44 -2.65 40.86
C ARG A 203 12.99 -2.19 41.03
N ASP A 204 12.03 -3.05 40.73
CA ASP A 204 10.59 -2.76 40.87
C ASP A 204 10.21 -2.46 42.34
N ARG A 205 10.83 -3.13 43.31
CA ARG A 205 10.58 -2.87 44.74
C ARG A 205 11.12 -1.51 45.22
N GLY A 206 12.07 -0.92 44.49
CA GLY A 206 12.58 0.44 44.75
C GLY A 206 11.70 1.54 44.13
N GLU A 207 11.11 1.28 42.96
CA GLU A 207 10.27 2.26 42.24
C GLU A 207 8.83 2.31 42.76
N ARG A 208 8.27 1.22 43.32
CA ARG A 208 6.87 1.19 43.81
C ARG A 208 6.57 2.08 45.04
N ARG A 209 7.55 2.79 45.59
CA ARG A 209 7.32 3.82 46.63
C ARG A 209 7.13 5.23 46.06
N SER A 210 7.24 5.42 44.75
CA SER A 210 7.04 6.71 44.09
C SER A 210 6.17 6.54 42.84
N SER A 211 5.01 7.19 42.85
CA SER A 211 4.13 7.48 41.71
C SER A 211 3.49 6.28 40.99
N GLY A 212 2.24 5.98 41.37
CA GLY A 212 1.24 5.56 40.40
C GLY A 212 0.98 6.71 39.42
N GLY A 213 1.09 6.43 38.13
CA GLY A 213 0.83 7.41 37.07
C GLY A 213 0.84 6.69 35.73
N GLU A 214 -0.23 6.89 34.97
CA GLU A 214 -0.53 6.27 33.69
C GLU A 214 0.63 6.36 32.69
N SER A 215 0.67 5.40 31.78
CA SER A 215 1.86 5.06 31.01
C SER A 215 2.41 6.26 30.23
N SER A 216 3.73 6.50 30.34
CA SER A 216 4.47 7.58 29.68
C SER A 216 4.15 7.72 28.17
N ILE A 217 3.77 6.62 27.51
CA ILE A 217 3.40 6.59 26.09
C ILE A 217 2.04 7.26 25.81
N GLU A 218 1.07 7.16 26.73
CA GLU A 218 -0.26 7.75 26.57
C GLU A 218 -0.21 9.27 26.72
N ARG A 219 0.67 9.77 27.59
CA ARG A 219 0.96 11.21 27.71
C ARG A 219 1.47 11.79 26.40
N LEU A 220 2.41 11.11 25.73
CA LEU A 220 2.94 11.55 24.44
C LEU A 220 1.88 11.51 23.32
N ARG A 221 0.92 10.58 23.37
CA ARG A 221 -0.21 10.53 22.42
C ARG A 221 -1.20 11.67 22.67
N ALA A 222 -1.53 11.93 23.93
CA ALA A 222 -2.42 13.03 24.29
C ALA A 222 -1.82 14.39 23.89
N GLU A 223 -0.52 14.59 24.14
CA GLU A 223 0.20 15.79 23.72
C GLU A 223 0.22 15.95 22.19
N ARG A 224 0.42 14.85 21.44
CA ARG A 224 0.33 14.87 19.98
C ARG A 224 -1.05 15.29 19.48
N LEU A 225 -2.11 14.70 20.03
CA LEU A 225 -3.49 15.03 19.66
C LEU A 225 -3.83 16.50 19.96
N GLN A 226 -3.32 17.04 21.07
CA GLN A 226 -3.50 18.46 21.40
C GLN A 226 -2.85 19.38 20.38
N ARG A 227 -1.59 19.11 19.98
CA ARG A 227 -0.90 19.90 18.94
C ARG A 227 -1.63 19.83 17.60
N GLU A 228 -2.04 18.64 17.17
CA GLU A 228 -2.78 18.47 15.91
C GLU A 228 -4.13 19.21 15.94
N ALA A 229 -4.83 19.23 17.07
CA ALA A 229 -6.08 19.95 17.23
C ALA A 229 -5.87 21.48 17.18
N GLU A 230 -4.82 22.00 17.81
CA GLU A 230 -4.48 23.42 17.77
C GLU A 230 -4.09 23.89 16.37
N GLU A 231 -3.31 23.10 15.63
CA GLU A 231 -2.94 23.37 14.24
C GLU A 231 -4.16 23.32 13.32
N LYS A 232 -5.04 22.34 13.49
CA LYS A 232 -6.32 22.27 12.76
C LYS A 232 -7.20 23.49 13.03
N ARG A 233 -7.33 23.91 14.29
CA ARG A 233 -8.11 25.10 14.65
C ARG A 233 -7.51 26.36 14.02
N ARG A 234 -6.18 26.48 14.01
CA ARG A 234 -5.49 27.61 13.37
C ARG A 234 -5.68 27.62 11.85
N ALA A 235 -5.58 26.46 11.21
CA ALA A 235 -5.83 26.30 9.78
C ALA A 235 -7.28 26.64 9.43
N GLN A 236 -8.24 26.15 10.22
CA GLN A 236 -9.65 26.45 10.05
C GLN A 236 -9.94 27.93 10.20
N ALA A 237 -9.38 28.60 11.22
CA ALA A 237 -9.55 30.04 11.41
C ALA A 237 -9.04 30.87 10.22
N LEU A 238 -7.94 30.45 9.57
CA LEU A 238 -7.45 31.09 8.33
C LEU A 238 -8.40 30.84 7.15
N LEU A 239 -8.98 29.64 7.07
CA LEU A 239 -9.95 29.27 6.05
C LEU A 239 -11.25 30.07 6.20
N ASP A 240 -11.73 30.25 7.43
CA ASP A 240 -12.92 31.05 7.74
C ASP A 240 -12.69 32.55 7.44
N GLN A 241 -11.49 33.06 7.74
CA GLN A 241 -11.09 34.42 7.33
C GLN A 241 -11.08 34.57 5.80
N LYS A 242 -10.58 33.57 5.07
CA LYS A 242 -10.57 33.56 3.60
C LYS A 242 -11.97 33.45 3.02
N ASN A 243 -12.84 32.66 3.64
CA ASN A 243 -14.21 32.43 3.19
C ASN A 243 -15.17 33.57 3.58
N GLY A 244 -14.72 34.53 4.40
CA GLY A 244 -15.52 35.68 4.80
C GLY A 244 -16.72 35.32 5.68
N THR A 245 -16.73 34.12 6.25
CA THR A 245 -17.82 33.64 7.11
C THR A 245 -17.63 34.21 8.52
N GLY A 246 -18.02 35.48 8.71
CA GLY A 246 -18.05 36.09 10.04
C GLY A 246 -17.79 37.60 10.13
N LYS A 247 -17.56 38.29 9.01
CA LYS A 247 -17.60 39.76 8.97
C LYS A 247 -18.66 40.18 7.98
N GLU A 248 -19.63 40.99 8.41
CA GLU A 248 -20.50 41.74 7.51
C GLU A 248 -19.63 42.36 6.42
N LYS A 249 -19.98 42.12 5.15
CA LYS A 249 -19.33 42.76 4.02
C LYS A 249 -19.54 44.26 4.12
N GLU A 250 -18.63 44.98 4.79
CA GLU A 250 -18.45 46.39 4.52
C GLU A 250 -18.07 46.51 3.04
N ARG A 251 -18.85 47.29 2.29
CA ARG A 251 -18.67 47.51 0.87
C ARG A 251 -17.24 48.02 0.63
N PRO A 252 -16.51 47.52 -0.39
CA PRO A 252 -15.17 48.00 -0.66
C PRO A 252 -15.24 49.49 -1.00
N ARG A 253 -14.59 50.32 -0.19
CA ARG A 253 -14.29 51.70 -0.59
C ARG A 253 -13.34 51.61 -1.78
N GLU A 254 -13.70 52.25 -2.89
CA GLU A 254 -12.84 52.41 -4.06
C GLU A 254 -11.57 53.12 -3.60
N THR A 255 -10.46 52.39 -3.49
CA THR A 255 -9.15 53.00 -3.26
C THR A 255 -8.75 53.70 -4.54
N GLU A 256 -8.59 55.03 -4.50
CA GLU A 256 -8.08 55.83 -5.61
C GLU A 256 -6.75 55.23 -6.13
N GLU A 257 -6.49 55.25 -7.45
CA GLU A 257 -5.28 54.68 -8.07
C GLU A 257 -3.97 55.17 -7.43
N ARG A 258 -4.00 56.34 -6.79
CA ARG A 258 -2.87 56.96 -6.08
C ARG A 258 -2.53 56.30 -4.74
N GLU A 259 -3.46 55.55 -4.17
CA GLU A 259 -3.32 54.79 -2.93
C GLU A 259 -2.85 53.36 -3.16
N MET A 260 -2.95 52.86 -4.40
CA MET A 260 -2.45 51.53 -4.76
C MET A 260 -0.91 51.47 -4.60
N PRO A 261 -0.37 50.53 -3.82
CA PRO A 261 1.07 50.40 -3.66
C PRO A 261 1.71 49.89 -4.96
N TYR A 262 2.83 50.51 -5.35
CA TYR A 262 3.61 50.08 -6.51
C TYR A 262 4.32 48.76 -6.20
N ASN A 263 4.12 47.74 -7.03
CA ASN A 263 4.73 46.41 -6.84
C ASN A 263 6.19 46.41 -7.33
N SER A 264 7.12 46.95 -6.54
CA SER A 264 8.55 46.90 -6.86
C SER A 264 9.21 45.66 -6.25
N ALA A 265 9.45 44.63 -7.08
CA ALA A 265 10.16 43.42 -6.68
C ALA A 265 11.63 43.68 -6.27
N TYR A 266 12.23 44.75 -6.80
CA TYR A 266 13.66 45.04 -6.64
C TYR A 266 13.99 46.03 -5.51
N PHE A 267 13.00 46.75 -4.97
CA PHE A 267 13.19 47.70 -3.86
C PHE A 267 12.02 47.66 -2.87
N PRO A 268 11.92 46.59 -2.06
CA PRO A 268 10.80 46.38 -1.15
C PRO A 268 10.66 47.48 -0.07
N GLU A 269 11.76 48.17 0.27
CA GLU A 269 11.78 49.28 1.22
C GLU A 269 11.00 50.52 0.71
N LEU A 270 10.94 50.73 -0.60
CA LEU A 270 10.19 51.84 -1.21
C LEU A 270 8.69 51.51 -1.36
N ALA A 271 8.35 50.24 -1.61
CA ALA A 271 6.97 49.78 -1.71
C ALA A 271 6.21 49.85 -0.37
N ARG A 272 6.94 49.72 0.75
CA ARG A 272 6.41 49.90 2.10
C ARG A 272 6.35 51.38 2.45
N LYS A 273 5.33 52.11 1.96
CA LYS A 273 5.10 53.50 2.41
C LYS A 273 4.99 53.54 3.93
N ARG A 274 5.78 54.41 4.58
CA ARG A 274 5.51 54.84 5.97
C ARG A 274 4.10 55.42 6.02
N GLN A 275 3.29 54.91 6.96
CA GLN A 275 1.98 55.43 7.32
C GLN A 275 2.04 56.97 7.34
N ARG A 276 1.24 57.63 6.49
CA ARG A 276 1.12 59.09 6.53
C ARG A 276 0.55 59.46 7.89
N LYS A 277 1.39 60.00 8.77
CA LYS A 277 0.92 60.66 9.99
C LYS A 277 -0.05 61.77 9.58
N ASP A 278 -1.21 61.76 10.21
CA ASP A 278 -2.41 62.50 9.81
C ASP A 278 -2.13 63.93 9.36
N ARG A 279 -2.49 64.22 8.10
CA ARG A 279 -2.35 65.55 7.49
C ARG A 279 -3.45 66.53 7.94
N ASN A 280 -4.11 66.24 9.06
CA ASN A 280 -5.17 67.06 9.65
C ASN A 280 -4.74 67.74 10.96
N ALA A 281 -3.55 67.46 11.50
CA ALA A 281 -3.04 68.11 12.71
C ALA A 281 -2.58 69.58 12.51
N TRP A 282 -2.68 70.13 11.30
CA TRP A 282 -2.24 71.50 10.96
C TRP A 282 -3.38 72.51 10.79
N ARG A 283 -4.65 72.11 11.00
CA ARG A 283 -5.81 73.02 10.89
C ARG A 283 -6.34 73.56 12.21
N ASP A 284 -5.85 73.08 13.36
CA ASP A 284 -6.33 73.50 14.69
C ASP A 284 -5.33 74.40 15.44
N GLY A 285 -4.62 75.27 14.74
CA GLY A 285 -3.56 76.08 15.37
C GLY A 285 -3.18 77.36 14.64
N ILE A 286 -4.17 78.14 14.18
CA ILE A 286 -3.96 79.54 13.80
C ILE A 286 -5.09 80.39 14.39
N PHE A 287 -4.80 80.98 15.55
CA PHE A 287 -5.36 82.25 16.02
C PHE A 287 -4.23 83.27 15.98
#